data_AF-M7AAP4-F1
#
_entry.id   AF-M7AAP4-F1
#
_cell.length_a   1.000
_cell.length_b   1.000
_cell.length_c   1.000
_cell.angle_alpha   90.00
_cell.angle_beta   90.00
_cell.angle_gamma   90.00
#
_symmetry.space_group_name_H-M   'P 1'
#
loop_
_entity.id
_entity.type
_entity.pdbx_description
1 polymer ?
#
loop_
_entity_poly.entity_id
_entity_poly.type
_entity_poly.pdbx_seq_one_letter_code
_entity_poly.pdbx_strand_id
1 'polypeptide(L)'
;MLYQRINSSQRTLILTEYPPGQKILKYTFPKRNRIITGLCSSVFIVEAPEKSGAISSAYNAIEQNRNVFIFSDSRQTKNFGGEILIREGAEILNLKDISLGMKEVFHMNDLLPDSQSKIPGMLAELSKKRFSGEWKPIGAGYYARKTYFQPILPGF
;
A
#
# COMPACT_ATOMS: atom_id res chain seq x y z
N MET A 1 -23.09 5.62 -0.56
CA MET A 1 -21.84 5.95 0.19
C MET A 1 -20.61 5.79 -0.71
N LEU A 2 -19.46 6.42 -0.40
CA LEU A 2 -18.22 6.40 -1.20
C LEU A 2 -17.77 4.98 -1.61
N TYR A 3 -17.78 4.03 -0.68
CA TYR A 3 -17.41 2.64 -0.93
C TYR A 3 -18.20 2.01 -2.10
N GLN A 4 -19.52 2.19 -2.14
CA GLN A 4 -20.36 1.63 -3.21
C GLN A 4 -20.00 2.20 -4.58
N ARG A 5 -19.66 3.51 -4.64
CA ARG A 5 -19.25 4.18 -5.87
C ARG A 5 -17.91 3.64 -6.39
N ILE A 6 -16.97 3.35 -5.50
CA ILE A 6 -15.70 2.71 -5.85
C ILE A 6 -15.96 1.27 -6.29
N ASN A 7 -16.77 0.51 -5.55
CA ASN A 7 -17.02 -0.90 -5.86
C ASN A 7 -17.78 -1.12 -7.18
N SER A 8 -18.63 -0.18 -7.60
CA SER A 8 -19.41 -0.29 -8.84
C SER A 8 -18.68 0.28 -10.07
N SER A 9 -17.50 0.88 -9.92
CA SER A 9 -16.76 1.50 -11.02
C SER A 9 -15.74 0.53 -11.62
N GLN A 10 -15.75 0.41 -12.96
CA GLN A 10 -14.80 -0.43 -13.70
C GLN A 10 -13.37 0.13 -13.72
N ARG A 11 -13.17 1.38 -13.29
CA ARG A 11 -11.87 2.07 -13.30
C ARG A 11 -11.18 2.09 -11.94
N THR A 12 -11.68 1.32 -10.99
CA THR A 12 -11.22 1.35 -9.60
C THR A 12 -11.02 -0.06 -9.09
N LEU A 13 -10.10 -0.19 -8.14
CA LEU A 13 -9.75 -1.46 -7.52
C LEU A 13 -9.81 -1.32 -6.00
N ILE A 14 -10.33 -2.34 -5.34
CA ILE A 14 -10.33 -2.47 -3.88
C ILE A 14 -9.44 -3.65 -3.51
N LEU A 15 -8.45 -3.39 -2.66
CA LEU A 15 -7.47 -4.38 -2.21
C LEU A 15 -7.56 -4.57 -0.69
N THR A 16 -7.40 -5.81 -0.24
CA THR A 16 -7.33 -6.17 1.19
C THR A 16 -6.48 -7.42 1.39
N GLU A 17 -5.73 -7.47 2.50
CA GLU A 17 -5.04 -8.68 2.99
C GLU A 17 -5.90 -9.47 3.99
N TYR A 18 -7.11 -9.01 4.29
CA TYR A 18 -7.98 -9.60 5.30
C TYR A 18 -9.05 -10.48 4.66
N PRO A 19 -9.29 -11.69 5.20
CA PRO A 19 -10.36 -12.57 4.74
C PRO A 19 -11.76 -11.96 4.99
N PRO A 20 -12.77 -12.42 4.22
CA PRO A 20 -14.16 -12.01 4.45
C PRO A 20 -14.61 -12.24 5.90
N GLY A 21 -15.35 -11.29 6.45
CA GLY A 21 -15.90 -11.37 7.81
C GLY A 21 -14.91 -11.00 8.93
N GLN A 22 -13.63 -10.73 8.62
CA GLN A 22 -12.69 -10.25 9.64
C GLN A 22 -13.08 -8.85 10.13
N LYS A 23 -13.21 -8.71 11.46
CA LYS A 23 -13.49 -7.41 12.10
C LYS A 23 -12.28 -6.47 12.01
N ILE A 24 -12.56 -5.18 11.82
CA ILE A 24 -11.56 -4.12 11.81
C ILE A 24 -11.02 -3.93 13.23
N LEU A 25 -9.70 -3.88 13.39
CA LEU A 25 -9.04 -3.66 14.68
C LEU A 25 -8.10 -2.46 14.55
N LYS A 26 -7.85 -1.71 15.63
CA LYS A 26 -7.04 -0.47 15.55
C LYS A 26 -5.65 -0.69 14.91
N TYR A 27 -5.04 -1.86 15.13
CA TYR A 27 -3.75 -2.19 14.57
C TYR A 27 -3.77 -2.56 13.07
N THR A 28 -4.95 -2.76 12.45
CA THR A 28 -5.04 -3.09 11.02
C THR A 28 -4.83 -1.86 10.13
N PHE A 29 -5.07 -0.64 10.65
CA PHE A 29 -4.88 0.59 9.88
C PHE A 29 -3.40 0.83 9.52
N PRO A 30 -2.44 0.83 10.47
CA PRO A 30 -1.02 0.99 10.11
C PRO A 30 -0.52 -0.12 9.17
N LYS A 31 -0.95 -1.37 9.41
CA LYS A 31 -0.58 -2.51 8.57
C LYS A 31 -1.07 -2.38 7.13
N ARG A 32 -2.22 -1.76 6.89
CA ARG A 32 -2.74 -1.49 5.54
C ARG A 32 -2.02 -0.30 4.89
N ASN A 33 -1.66 0.73 5.66
CA ASN A 33 -1.03 1.93 5.10
C ASN A 33 0.29 1.63 4.36
N ARG A 34 1.07 0.65 4.82
CA ARG A 34 2.28 0.19 4.08
C ARG A 34 1.99 -0.29 2.66
N ILE A 35 0.79 -0.82 2.40
CA ILE A 35 0.39 -1.28 1.06
C ILE A 35 0.09 -0.07 0.20
N ILE A 36 -0.58 0.95 0.76
CA ILE A 36 -0.87 2.20 0.04
C ILE A 36 0.44 2.84 -0.41
N THR A 37 1.36 3.06 0.52
CA THR A 37 2.64 3.70 0.22
C THR A 37 3.48 2.85 -0.73
N GLY A 38 3.47 1.53 -0.56
CA GLY A 38 4.24 0.62 -1.40
C GLY A 38 3.74 0.56 -2.85
N LEU A 39 2.45 0.79 -3.09
CA LEU A 39 1.86 0.85 -4.43
C LEU A 39 2.06 2.19 -5.14
N CYS A 40 2.51 3.22 -4.42
CA CYS A 40 2.75 4.54 -4.97
C CYS A 40 4.23 4.72 -5.31
N SER A 41 4.53 5.41 -6.41
CA SER A 41 5.88 5.90 -6.71
C SER A 41 6.27 7.09 -5.81
N SER A 42 5.29 7.90 -5.44
CA SER A 42 5.44 9.08 -4.60
C SER A 42 4.25 9.22 -3.64
N VAL A 43 4.51 9.69 -2.42
CA VAL A 43 3.50 9.94 -1.39
C VAL A 43 3.47 11.43 -1.06
N PHE A 44 2.29 12.03 -1.19
CA PHE A 44 2.06 13.44 -0.87
C PHE A 44 1.32 13.54 0.47
N ILE A 45 1.91 14.22 1.44
CA ILE A 45 1.32 14.46 2.75
C ILE A 45 0.90 15.92 2.82
N VAL A 46 -0.41 16.14 2.92
CA VAL A 46 -0.96 17.48 3.01
C VAL A 46 -0.83 18.03 4.42
N GLU A 47 -1.28 17.30 5.43
CA GLU A 47 -1.23 17.72 6.83
C GLU A 47 -0.95 16.51 7.73
N ALA A 48 0.01 16.65 8.65
CA ALA A 48 0.38 15.60 9.59
C ALA A 48 0.64 16.17 11.00
N PRO A 49 -0.24 15.86 11.98
CA PRO A 49 0.08 16.08 13.40
C PRO A 49 1.22 15.18 13.87
N GLU A 50 1.95 15.60 14.91
CA GLU A 50 3.16 14.93 15.45
C GLU A 50 2.97 13.45 15.82
N LYS A 51 1.77 13.02 16.21
CA LYS A 51 1.43 11.61 16.51
C LYS A 51 0.31 11.13 15.60
N SER A 52 0.57 11.07 14.30
CA SER A 52 -0.42 10.71 13.28
C SER A 52 -0.03 9.50 12.44
N GLY A 53 -1.05 8.84 11.87
CA GLY A 53 -0.83 7.76 10.91
C GLY A 53 -0.17 8.23 9.60
N ALA A 54 -0.20 9.54 9.31
CA ALA A 54 0.48 10.13 8.16
C ALA A 54 2.00 10.05 8.30
N ILE A 55 2.55 10.36 9.49
CA ILE A 55 3.98 10.22 9.77
C ILE A 55 4.43 8.77 9.63
N SER A 56 3.68 7.83 10.21
CA SER A 56 3.99 6.40 10.04
C SER A 56 3.94 5.97 8.57
N SER A 57 3.05 6.56 7.77
CA SER A 57 3.01 6.30 6.33
C SER A 57 4.22 6.91 5.61
N ALA A 58 4.67 8.10 6.00
CA ALA A 58 5.89 8.73 5.48
C ALA A 58 7.11 7.82 5.67
N TYR A 59 7.31 7.31 6.90
CA TYR A 59 8.42 6.40 7.19
C TYR A 59 8.32 5.09 6.41
N ASN A 60 7.13 4.48 6.31
CA ASN A 60 6.94 3.30 5.46
C ASN A 60 7.32 3.60 4.00
N ALA A 61 6.94 4.76 3.46
CA ALA A 61 7.26 5.16 2.10
C ALA A 61 8.78 5.33 1.90
N ILE A 62 9.46 5.97 2.84
CA ILE A 62 10.93 6.15 2.83
C ILE A 62 11.63 4.78 2.86
N GLU A 63 11.23 3.88 3.78
CA GLU A 63 11.77 2.52 3.87
C GLU A 63 11.54 1.71 2.57
N GLN A 64 10.47 2.02 1.84
CA GLN A 64 10.11 1.41 0.55
C GLN A 64 10.78 2.11 -0.65
N ASN A 65 11.73 3.02 -0.42
CA ASN A 65 12.38 3.83 -1.45
C ASN A 65 11.37 4.58 -2.33
N ARG A 66 10.34 5.16 -1.71
CA ARG A 66 9.35 6.03 -2.38
C ARG A 66 9.64 7.49 -2.05
N ASN A 67 9.37 8.36 -3.01
CA ASN A 67 9.52 9.79 -2.79
C ASN A 67 8.42 10.29 -1.84
N VAL A 68 8.79 11.13 -0.87
CA VAL A 68 7.83 11.73 0.06
C VAL A 68 7.88 13.23 -0.08
N PHE A 69 6.71 13.81 -0.35
CA PHE A 69 6.52 15.23 -0.51
C PHE A 69 5.58 15.77 0.57
N ILE A 70 5.98 16.84 1.22
CA ILE A 70 5.23 17.49 2.29
C ILE A 70 4.68 18.82 1.77
N PHE A 71 3.35 18.96 1.77
CA PHE A 71 2.76 20.27 1.56
C PHE A 71 3.06 21.15 2.77
N SER A 72 3.55 22.36 2.51
CA SER A 72 3.87 23.35 3.53
C SER A 72 3.24 24.68 3.15
N ASP A 73 2.38 25.19 4.01
CA ASP A 73 1.75 26.50 3.87
C ASP A 73 1.61 27.14 5.26
N SER A 74 1.85 28.44 5.35
CA SER A 74 1.82 29.18 6.62
C SER A 74 0.45 29.18 7.32
N ARG A 75 -0.62 28.80 6.62
CA ARG A 75 -1.98 28.68 7.18
C ARG A 75 -2.24 27.35 7.88
N GLN A 76 -1.33 26.38 7.76
CA GLN A 76 -1.50 25.09 8.40
C GLN A 76 -1.23 25.19 9.90
N THR A 77 -2.21 24.80 10.72
CA THR A 77 -2.10 24.85 12.19
C THR A 77 -1.78 23.51 12.83
N LYS A 78 -1.76 22.43 12.05
CA LYS A 78 -1.62 21.04 12.52
C LYS A 78 -0.61 20.22 11.72
N ASN A 79 0.41 20.87 11.16
CA ASN A 79 1.41 20.22 10.31
C ASN A 79 2.77 20.01 10.98
N PHE A 80 2.84 20.01 12.32
CA PHE A 80 4.09 19.82 13.06
C PHE A 80 4.86 18.54 12.66
N GLY A 81 4.13 17.46 12.35
CA GLY A 81 4.72 16.23 11.83
C GLY A 81 5.31 16.38 10.43
N GLY A 82 4.64 17.14 9.56
CA GLY A 82 5.17 17.50 8.24
C GLY A 82 6.43 18.35 8.35
N GLU A 83 6.46 19.31 9.27
CA GLU A 83 7.66 20.13 9.53
C GLU A 83 8.84 19.29 10.02
N ILE A 84 8.60 18.30 10.88
CA ILE A 84 9.63 17.33 11.30
C ILE A 84 10.17 16.56 10.09
N LEU A 85 9.29 16.02 9.24
CA LEU A 85 9.69 15.28 8.05
C LEU A 85 10.53 16.13 7.08
N ILE A 86 10.17 17.41 6.91
CA ILE A 86 10.96 18.36 6.10
C ILE A 86 12.36 18.53 6.69
N ARG A 87 12.48 18.68 8.02
CA ARG A 87 13.79 18.78 8.70
C ARG A 87 14.61 17.49 8.59
N GLU A 88 13.96 16.35 8.50
CA GLU A 88 14.58 15.04 8.27
C GLU A 88 14.94 14.78 6.79
N GLY A 89 14.64 15.72 5.89
CA GLY A 89 15.05 15.68 4.49
C GLY A 89 13.95 15.32 3.49
N ALA A 90 12.68 15.24 3.92
CA ALA A 90 11.57 15.11 2.98
C ALA A 90 11.43 16.38 2.11
N GLU A 91 11.07 16.20 0.84
CA GLU A 91 10.94 17.31 -0.10
C GLU A 91 9.68 18.13 0.17
N ILE A 92 9.77 19.45 0.04
CA ILE A 92 8.59 20.32 0.10
C ILE A 92 7.84 20.23 -1.22
N LEU A 93 6.53 19.98 -1.15
CA LEU A 93 5.66 19.92 -2.32
C LEU A 93 5.46 21.30 -2.92
N ASN A 94 5.97 21.50 -4.13
CA ASN A 94 5.62 22.62 -4.97
C ASN A 94 4.50 22.22 -5.94
N LEU A 95 3.32 22.81 -5.79
CA LEU A 95 2.16 22.50 -6.62
C LEU A 95 2.39 22.75 -8.12
N LYS A 96 3.35 23.62 -8.48
CA LYS A 96 3.73 23.88 -9.88
C LYS A 96 4.46 22.70 -10.52
N ASP A 97 5.11 21.86 -9.71
CA ASP A 97 5.88 20.71 -10.18
C ASP A 97 4.99 19.47 -10.34
N ILE A 98 3.73 19.54 -9.90
CA ILE A 98 2.75 18.48 -10.08
C ILE A 98 2.20 18.56 -11.50
N SER A 99 2.67 17.64 -12.36
CA SER A 99 1.96 17.36 -13.61
C SER A 99 0.65 16.64 -13.30
N LEU A 100 -0.48 17.21 -13.73
CA LEU A 100 -1.81 16.59 -13.66
C LEU A 100 -2.02 15.48 -14.72
N GLY A 101 -1.01 15.21 -15.55
CA GLY A 101 -1.05 14.11 -16.51
C GLY A 101 -1.07 12.76 -15.79
N MET A 102 -2.01 11.89 -16.18
CA MET A 102 -1.94 10.49 -15.79
C MET A 102 -0.75 9.86 -16.52
N LYS A 103 0.41 9.78 -15.85
CA LYS A 103 1.45 8.87 -16.29
C LYS A 103 1.05 7.47 -15.81
N GLU A 104 0.92 6.53 -16.74
CA GLU A 104 0.79 5.13 -16.36
C GLU A 104 2.10 4.70 -15.69
N VAL A 105 2.05 4.56 -14.36
CA VAL A 105 3.18 4.07 -13.58
C VAL A 105 3.03 2.56 -13.46
N PHE A 106 3.78 1.84 -14.30
CA PHE A 106 3.93 0.40 -14.14
C PHE A 106 5.16 0.16 -13.26
N HIS A 107 4.93 -0.37 -12.07
CA HIS A 107 5.99 -0.98 -11.29
C HIS A 107 6.33 -2.35 -11.91
N MET A 108 6.97 -2.37 -13.09
CA MET A 108 7.32 -3.63 -13.77
C MET A 108 8.30 -4.49 -12.95
N ASN A 109 9.06 -3.86 -12.05
CA ASN A 109 10.06 -4.52 -11.21
C ASN A 109 9.64 -4.65 -9.74
N ASP A 110 8.51 -4.07 -9.32
CA ASP A 110 8.02 -4.23 -7.94
C ASP A 110 6.80 -5.15 -7.93
N LEU A 111 7.07 -6.44 -7.74
CA LEU A 111 6.21 -7.36 -7.00
C LEU A 111 4.75 -7.48 -7.48
N LEU A 112 4.45 -7.26 -8.74
CA LEU A 112 3.17 -7.67 -9.32
C LEU A 112 3.48 -8.56 -10.51
N PRO A 113 2.96 -9.79 -10.54
CA PRO A 113 3.34 -10.71 -11.57
C PRO A 113 2.53 -10.43 -12.83
N ASP A 114 3.12 -10.68 -13.99
CA ASP A 114 2.55 -10.41 -15.32
C ASP A 114 1.26 -11.19 -15.63
N SER A 115 0.82 -12.06 -14.73
CA SER A 115 -0.43 -12.78 -14.83
C SER A 115 -1.06 -13.05 -13.46
N GLN A 116 -2.40 -13.08 -13.44
CA GLN A 116 -3.18 -13.37 -12.25
C GLN A 116 -2.90 -14.77 -11.68
N SER A 117 -2.50 -15.72 -12.53
CA SER A 117 -2.08 -17.07 -12.14
C SER A 117 -0.79 -17.12 -11.32
N LYS A 118 0.09 -16.11 -11.45
CA LYS A 118 1.37 -16.03 -10.74
C LYS A 118 1.27 -15.31 -9.39
N ILE A 119 0.17 -14.58 -9.14
CA ILE A 119 -0.10 -13.88 -7.86
C ILE A 119 0.02 -14.83 -6.65
N PRO A 120 -0.60 -16.02 -6.65
CA PRO A 120 -0.38 -17.05 -5.64
C PRO A 120 1.07 -17.33 -5.25
N GLY A 121 1.94 -17.62 -6.23
CA GLY A 121 3.34 -17.98 -6.00
C GLY A 121 4.15 -16.81 -5.45
N MET A 122 3.93 -15.62 -6.03
CA MET A 122 4.57 -14.39 -5.58
C MET A 122 4.14 -14.01 -4.15
N LEU A 123 2.85 -14.14 -3.80
CA LEU A 123 2.39 -13.91 -2.43
C LEU A 123 3.01 -14.91 -1.44
N ALA A 124 3.19 -16.17 -1.85
CA ALA A 124 3.87 -17.17 -1.04
C ALA A 124 5.34 -16.77 -0.78
N GLU A 125 6.06 -16.35 -1.83
CA GLU A 125 7.46 -15.92 -1.75
C GLU A 125 7.64 -14.66 -0.89
N LEU A 126 6.81 -13.63 -1.14
CA LEU A 126 6.81 -12.36 -0.40
C LEU A 126 6.49 -12.53 1.08
N SER A 127 5.61 -13.47 1.42
CA SER A 127 5.11 -13.57 2.78
C SER A 127 6.13 -14.11 3.79
N LYS A 128 7.23 -14.74 3.34
CA LYS A 128 8.15 -15.55 4.17
C LYS A 128 7.42 -16.48 5.17
N LYS A 129 6.12 -16.75 4.95
CA LYS A 129 5.22 -17.48 5.84
C LYS A 129 4.47 -18.50 5.01
N ARG A 130 4.47 -19.72 5.53
CA ARG A 130 4.00 -20.92 4.85
C ARG A 130 2.49 -20.82 4.63
N PHE A 131 2.04 -20.92 3.38
CA PHE A 131 0.63 -21.07 3.00
C PHE A 131 0.44 -22.46 2.38
N SER A 132 -0.79 -22.96 2.37
CA SER A 132 -1.13 -24.33 1.95
C SER A 132 -0.79 -24.66 0.49
N GLY A 133 -0.48 -23.66 -0.34
CA GLY A 133 -0.34 -23.84 -1.80
C GLY A 133 -1.68 -24.06 -2.51
N GLU A 134 -2.73 -24.45 -1.80
CA GLU A 134 -4.11 -24.49 -2.29
C GLU A 134 -4.75 -23.09 -2.28
N TRP A 135 -4.79 -22.44 -3.44
CA TRP A 135 -5.41 -21.13 -3.64
C TRP A 135 -6.82 -21.28 -4.22
N LYS A 136 -7.84 -20.79 -3.49
CA LYS A 136 -9.24 -20.83 -3.94
C LYS A 136 -9.65 -19.46 -4.52
N PRO A 137 -10.25 -19.42 -5.72
CA PRO A 137 -10.74 -18.18 -6.31
C PRO A 137 -11.95 -17.64 -5.54
N ILE A 138 -12.00 -16.32 -5.32
CA ILE A 138 -13.09 -15.61 -4.61
C ILE A 138 -13.63 -14.43 -5.44
N GLY A 139 -13.63 -14.57 -6.78
CA GLY A 139 -13.99 -13.49 -7.71
C GLY A 139 -12.75 -12.73 -8.16
N ALA A 140 -12.57 -11.50 -7.68
CA ALA A 140 -11.44 -10.64 -8.06
C ALA A 140 -10.10 -10.98 -7.37
N GLY A 141 -10.03 -12.10 -6.63
CA GLY A 141 -8.83 -12.49 -5.87
C GLY A 141 -8.82 -13.95 -5.44
N TYR A 142 -7.87 -14.31 -4.59
CA TYR A 142 -7.67 -15.67 -4.09
C TYR A 142 -7.55 -15.70 -2.56
N TYR A 143 -7.95 -16.83 -1.98
CA TYR A 143 -7.75 -17.13 -0.56
C TYR A 143 -6.93 -18.42 -0.43
N ALA A 144 -5.92 -18.43 0.44
CA ALA A 144 -5.17 -19.62 0.82
C ALA A 144 -5.09 -19.76 2.35
N ARG A 145 -5.10 -21.00 2.83
CA ARG A 145 -4.99 -21.29 4.26
C ARG A 145 -3.55 -21.10 4.69
N LYS A 146 -3.33 -20.38 5.80
CA LYS A 146 -2.01 -20.30 6.43
C LYS A 146 -1.63 -21.66 7.00
N THR A 147 -0.44 -22.16 6.67
CA THR A 147 0.08 -23.45 7.14
C THR A 147 1.38 -23.25 7.92
N TYR A 148 1.78 -24.27 8.67
CA TYR A 148 3.08 -24.29 9.35
C TYR A 148 4.09 -25.24 8.67
N PHE A 149 3.61 -26.02 7.68
CA PHE A 149 4.38 -27.00 6.92
C PHE A 149 4.55 -26.54 5.45
N GLN A 150 5.75 -26.75 4.90
CA GLN A 150 6.00 -26.71 3.46
C GLN A 150 5.36 -27.98 2.85
N PRO A 151 4.42 -27.87 1.90
CA PRO A 151 4.20 -28.99 1.00
C PRO A 151 5.52 -29.20 0.25
N ILE A 152 6.02 -30.44 0.25
CA ILE A 152 7.09 -30.86 -0.63
C ILE A 152 6.57 -30.57 -2.04
N LEU A 153 7.19 -29.63 -2.76
CA LEU A 153 6.87 -29.42 -4.16
C LEU A 153 7.05 -30.76 -4.87
N PRO A 154 6.01 -31.32 -5.53
CA PRO A 154 6.26 -32.36 -6.52
C PRO A 154 7.18 -31.73 -7.58
N GLY A 155 8.12 -32.54 -8.08
CA GLY A 155 9.30 -32.11 -8.84
C GLY A 155 9.05 -31.13 -9.99
N PHE A 156 10.17 -30.53 -10.40
CA PHE A 156 10.38 -29.74 -11.62
C PHE A 156 9.42 -30.06 -12.77
#